data_AF-A0A8S9PE77-F1
#
_entry.id   AF-A0A8S9PE77-F1
#
_cell.length_a   1.000
_cell.length_b   1.000
_cell.length_c   1.000
_cell.angle_alpha   90.00
_cell.angle_beta   90.00
_cell.angle_gamma   90.00
#
_symmetry.space_group_name_H-M   'P 1'
#
loop_
_entity.id
_entity.type
_entity.pdbx_description
1 polymer ?
#
loop_
_entity_poly.entity_id
_entity_poly.type
_entity_poly.pdbx_seq_one_letter_code
_entity_poly.pdbx_strand_id
1 'polypeptide(L)' 'MVRQQFKKHMNETDPEKIRKLKDDAARGLINHMLFESEKLTGRKVSQRS' A
#
# COMPACT_ATOMS: atom_id res chain seq x y z
N MET A 1 6.67 -5.47 7.54
CA MET A 1 5.71 -4.37 7.28
C MET A 1 5.80 -3.81 5.87
N VAL A 2 6.91 -3.27 5.35
CA VAL A 2 7.02 -3.00 3.89
C VAL A 2 8.30 -3.62 3.32
N ARG A 3 9.41 -3.39 4.02
CA ARG A 3 10.73 -3.98 3.73
C ARG A 3 10.71 -5.52 3.63
N GLN A 4 9.86 -6.20 4.39
CA GLN A 4 9.72 -7.66 4.31
C GLN A 4 9.02 -8.12 3.02
N GLN A 5 8.04 -7.37 2.51
CA GLN A 5 7.38 -7.70 1.24
C GLN A 5 8.34 -7.48 0.06
N PHE A 6 9.12 -6.41 0.09
CA PHE A 6 10.19 -6.20 -0.90
C PHE A 6 11.25 -7.31 -0.87
N LYS A 7 11.66 -7.76 0.31
CA LYS A 7 12.58 -8.91 0.44
C LYS A 7 11.96 -10.22 -0.08
N LYS A 8 10.67 -10.45 0.17
CA LYS A 8 9.96 -11.65 -0.26
C LYS A 8 9.90 -11.78 -1.79
N HIS A 9 9.74 -10.65 -2.48
CA HIS A 9 9.62 -10.60 -3.93
C HIS A 9 10.91 -10.12 -4.63
N MET A 10 12.04 -10.13 -3.93
CA MET A 10 13.31 -9.60 -4.43
C MET A 10 13.82 -10.33 -5.68
N ASN A 11 13.52 -11.62 -5.80
CA ASN A 11 13.97 -12.48 -6.90
C ASN A 11 12.86 -12.77 -7.92
N GLU A 12 11.73 -12.05 -7.86
CA GLU A 12 10.67 -12.26 -8.85
C GLU A 12 11.11 -11.67 -10.20
N THR A 13 11.07 -12.49 -11.25
CA THR A 13 11.50 -12.10 -12.61
C THR A 13 10.33 -12.03 -13.60
N ASP A 14 9.15 -12.47 -13.18
CA ASP A 14 7.93 -12.45 -13.99
C ASP A 14 7.42 -10.99 -14.14
N PRO A 15 7.34 -10.45 -15.35
CA PRO A 15 6.98 -9.05 -15.58
C PRO A 15 5.56 -8.71 -15.15
N GLU A 16 4.61 -9.64 -15.29
CA GLU A 16 3.21 -9.42 -14.92
C GLU A 16 3.05 -9.39 -13.40
N LYS A 17 3.74 -10.30 -12.69
CA LYS A 17 3.75 -10.27 -11.23
C LYS A 17 4.45 -9.04 -10.68
N ILE A 18 5.59 -8.64 -11.26
CA ILE A 18 6.29 -7.41 -10.86
C ILE A 18 5.37 -6.19 -11.05
N ARG A 19 4.66 -6.11 -12.18
CA ARG A 19 3.70 -5.02 -12.43
C ARG A 19 2.60 -5.00 -11.37
N LYS A 20 1.98 -6.14 -11.10
CA LYS A 20 0.93 -6.25 -10.07
C LYS A 20 1.45 -5.86 -8.67
N LEU A 21 2.63 -6.31 -8.29
CA LEU A 21 3.26 -5.97 -7.01
C LEU A 21 3.51 -4.45 -6.88
N LYS A 22 3.89 -3.79 -7.97
CA LYS A 22 4.06 -2.32 -8.00
C LYS A 22 2.71 -1.62 -7.85
N ASP A 23 1.68 -2.06 -8.57
CA ASP A 23 0.34 -1.47 -8.50
C ASP A 23 -0.26 -1.61 -7.09
N ASP A 24 -0.12 -2.79 -6.47
CA ASP A 24 -0.59 -3.05 -5.12
C ASP A 24 0.16 -2.20 -4.07
N ALA A 25 1.48 -2.04 -4.24
CA ALA A 25 2.27 -1.16 -3.38
C ALA A 25 1.88 0.32 -3.52
N ALA A 26 1.64 0.79 -4.75
CA ALA A 26 1.19 2.15 -5.01
C ALA A 26 -0.18 2.42 -4.38
N ARG A 27 -1.15 1.49 -4.53
CA ARG A 27 -2.45 1.57 -3.86
C ARG A 27 -2.34 1.58 -2.35
N GLY A 28 -1.49 0.72 -1.78
CA GLY A 28 -1.24 0.66 -0.34
C GLY A 28 -0.69 1.99 0.21
N LEU A 29 0.26 2.61 -0.51
CA LEU A 29 0.80 3.92 -0.14
C LEU A 29 -0.25 5.02 -0.24
N ILE A 30 -1.03 5.07 -1.31
CA ILE A 30 -2.09 6.08 -1.49
C ILE A 30 -3.14 5.94 -0.39
N ASN A 31 -3.62 4.73 -0.11
CA ASN A 31 -4.59 4.48 0.96
C ASN A 31 -4.04 4.90 2.33
N HIS A 32 -2.76 4.62 2.59
CA HIS A 32 -2.12 5.04 3.83
C HIS A 32 -1.96 6.56 3.92
N MET A 33 -1.54 7.23 2.84
CA MET A 33 -1.44 8.68 2.79
C MET A 33 -2.79 9.37 2.97
N LEU A 34 -3.85 8.85 2.35
CA LEU A 34 -5.22 9.35 2.55
C LEU A 34 -5.66 9.17 4.00
N PHE A 35 -5.47 7.98 4.57
CA PHE A 35 -5.79 7.71 5.97
C PHE A 35 -5.06 8.64 6.94
N GLU A 36 -3.75 8.83 6.77
CA GLU A 36 -2.97 9.73 7.61
C GLU A 36 -3.37 11.20 7.39
N SER A 37 -3.71 11.60 6.16
CA SER A 37 -4.19 12.96 5.85
C SER A 37 -5.55 13.25 6.53
N GLU A 38 -6.47 12.28 6.53
CA GLU A 38 -7.77 12.41 7.20
C GLU A 38 -7.65 12.41 8.72
N LYS A 39 -6.73 11.59 9.25
CA LYS A 39 -6.39 11.57 10.67
C LYS A 39 -5.79 12.89 11.14
N LEU A 40 -4.91 13.50 10.36
CA LEU A 40 -4.31 14.82 10.64
C LEU A 40 -5.33 15.96 10.56
N THR A 41 -6.33 15.85 9.68
CA THR A 41 -7.41 16.84 9.53
C THR A 41 -8.59 16.63 10.48
N GLY A 42 -8.54 15.61 11.35
CA GLY A 42 -9.54 15.38 12.40
C GLY A 42 -10.90 14.87 11.90
N ARG A 43 -11.03 14.52 10.61
CA ARG A 43 -12.23 13.87 10.09
C ARG A 43 -12.19 12.39 10.44
N LYS A 44 -13.01 11.99 11.41
CA LYS A 44 -13.20 10.58 11.79
C LYS A 44 -13.62 9.79 10.55
N VAL A 45 -12.79 8.84 10.13
CA VAL A 45 -13.21 7.76 9.24
C VAL A 45 -14.35 7.06 9.96
N SER A 46 -15.59 7.28 9.51
CA SER A 46 -16.71 6.43 9.88
C SER A 46 -16.38 5.06 9.32
N GLN A 47 -15.81 4.19 10.16
CA GLN A 47 -15.71 2.78 9.86
C GLN A 47 -17.15 2.32 9.64
N ARG A 48 -17.55 2.17 8.37
CA ARG A 48 -18.73 1.40 8.05
C ARG A 48 -18.41 -0.03 8.48
N SER A 49 -19.07 -0.45 9.56
CA SER A 49 -19.17 -1.82 10.05
C SER A 49 -19.71 -2.75 8.99
#